data_AF-A0A2H1K5S2-F1
#
_entry.id   AF-A0A2H1K5S2-F1
#
_cell.length_a   1.000
_cell.length_b   1.000
_cell.length_c   1.000
_cell.angle_alpha   90.00
_cell.angle_beta   90.00
_cell.angle_gamma   90.00
#
_symmetry.space_group_name_H-M   'P 1'
#
loop_
_entity.id
_entity.type
_entity.pdbx_description
1 polymer ?
#
loop_
_entity_poly.entity_id
_entity_poly.type
_entity_poly.pdbx_seq_one_letter_code
_entity_poly.pdbx_strand_id
1 'polypeptide(L)'
;MKRMTDSGTEKSHTASPALIGALLHLAARGAELTPGASSAAALRPADQEILAEVEVALRTQMQAERQVKKALAEVASSLAGVRTCADVPSLTAAKYEKQRTAVLAELGVASTKGASVWPPTSQTAVQRFGSWNEALKAAGLATSTVGRAKGQLRFDAAAYEKAIAEFASDCESRGVGATYKAYGEYAAEHKNEVPSAAAVRKFYGSWNKALAAIS
;
A
#
# COMPACT_ATOMS: atom_id res chain seq x y z
N MET A 1 5.83 32.56 10.59
CA MET A 1 5.23 31.24 10.88
C MET A 1 3.75 31.30 10.55
N LYS A 2 3.35 30.81 9.38
CA LYS A 2 1.96 30.91 8.91
C LYS A 2 1.21 29.63 9.32
N ARG A 3 0.37 29.74 10.34
CA ARG A 3 -0.66 28.73 10.65
C ARG A 3 -1.64 28.72 9.48
N MET A 4 -1.62 27.64 8.71
CA MET A 4 -2.58 27.44 7.63
C MET A 4 -3.69 26.54 8.19
N THR A 5 -4.78 27.17 8.56
CA THR A 5 -6.06 26.50 8.83
C THR A 5 -6.61 26.04 7.49
N ASP A 6 -6.64 24.72 7.28
CA ASP A 6 -7.41 24.15 6.18
C ASP A 6 -8.71 23.60 6.76
N SER A 7 -9.80 24.31 6.47
CA SER A 7 -11.17 23.91 6.71
C SER A 7 -11.68 23.33 5.40
N GLY A 8 -11.87 22.01 5.37
CA GLY A 8 -12.33 21.30 4.19
C GLY A 8 -12.93 19.95 4.56
N THR A 9 -14.25 19.90 4.71
CA THR A 9 -15.10 18.67 4.72
C THR A 9 -14.67 17.56 5.69
N GLU A 10 -15.32 17.52 6.85
CA GLU A 10 -15.27 16.40 7.81
C GLU A 10 -15.87 15.10 7.23
N LYS A 11 -15.14 14.44 6.34
CA LYS A 11 -15.22 12.98 6.23
C LYS A 11 -14.33 12.45 7.34
N SER A 12 -14.80 11.53 8.20
CA SER A 12 -14.02 10.99 9.31
C SER A 12 -12.66 10.47 8.81
N HIS A 13 -11.65 11.32 8.92
CA HIS A 13 -10.33 11.08 8.38
C HIS A 13 -9.50 10.51 9.51
N THR A 14 -9.01 9.27 9.36
CA THR A 14 -8.06 8.70 10.34
C THR A 14 -6.90 9.67 10.55
N ALA A 15 -6.65 10.03 11.81
CA ALA A 15 -5.58 10.94 12.19
C ALA A 15 -4.22 10.35 11.81
N SER A 16 -3.25 11.21 11.48
CA SER A 16 -1.91 10.77 11.08
C SER A 16 -1.24 9.87 12.14
N PRO A 17 -1.32 10.15 13.46
CA PRO A 17 -0.75 9.26 14.47
C PRO A 17 -1.44 7.88 14.50
N ALA A 18 -2.77 7.81 14.40
CA ALA A 18 -3.49 6.53 14.29
C ALA A 18 -3.06 5.72 13.06
N LEU A 19 -2.79 6.40 11.94
CA LEU A 19 -2.31 5.75 10.73
C LEU A 19 -0.84 5.27 10.84
N ILE A 20 0.00 6.01 11.57
CA ILE A 20 1.34 5.55 11.94
C ILE A 20 1.25 4.32 12.86
N GLY A 21 0.33 4.33 13.83
CA GLY A 21 0.05 3.17 14.70
C GLY A 21 -0.33 1.92 13.91
N ALA A 22 -1.18 2.07 12.89
CA ALA A 22 -1.53 0.99 11.98
C ALA A 22 -0.31 0.43 11.21
N LEU A 23 0.56 1.30 10.68
CA LEU A 23 1.78 0.87 9.97
C LEU A 23 2.70 0.07 10.89
N LEU A 24 2.94 0.56 12.11
CA LEU A 24 3.79 -0.10 13.10
C LEU A 24 3.22 -1.45 13.56
N HIS A 25 1.92 -1.49 13.88
CA HIS A 25 1.24 -2.71 14.31
C HIS A 25 1.28 -3.80 13.22
N LEU A 26 0.94 -3.43 11.98
CA LEU A 26 0.90 -4.38 10.86
C LEU A 26 2.31 -4.79 10.40
N ALA A 27 3.32 -3.94 10.56
CA ALA A 27 4.72 -4.31 10.39
C ALA A 27 5.16 -5.36 11.41
N ALA A 28 4.84 -5.15 12.70
CA ALA A 28 5.17 -6.08 13.77
C ALA A 28 4.55 -7.46 13.54
N ARG A 29 3.26 -7.50 13.19
CA ARG A 29 2.54 -8.75 12.86
C ARG A 29 3.13 -9.44 11.63
N GLY A 30 3.49 -8.68 10.60
CA GLY A 30 4.10 -9.23 9.38
C GLY A 30 5.52 -9.78 9.57
N ALA A 31 6.23 -9.31 10.61
CA ALA A 31 7.54 -9.80 11.02
C ALA A 31 7.47 -10.77 12.21
N GLU A 32 6.26 -11.16 12.63
CA GLU A 32 6.02 -12.07 13.76
C GLU A 32 6.75 -11.66 15.05
N LEU A 33 6.86 -10.35 15.29
CA LEU A 33 7.54 -9.82 16.47
C LEU A 33 6.70 -10.14 17.72
N THR A 34 7.21 -11.05 18.54
CA THR A 34 6.61 -11.38 19.84
C THR A 34 6.98 -10.32 20.88
N PRO A 35 6.03 -9.78 21.65
CA PRO A 35 6.35 -8.88 22.75
C PRO A 35 7.13 -9.64 23.83
N GLY A 36 8.41 -9.27 24.01
CA GLY A 36 9.19 -9.74 25.15
C GLY A 36 8.71 -9.10 26.46
N ALA A 37 9.00 -9.74 27.61
CA ALA A 37 8.57 -9.28 28.93
C ALA A 37 9.00 -7.84 29.30
N SER A 38 9.97 -7.26 28.59
CA SER A 38 10.47 -5.89 28.78
C SER A 38 9.97 -4.87 27.74
N SER A 39 8.92 -5.19 26.97
CA SER A 39 8.46 -4.36 25.85
C SER A 39 7.85 -3.02 26.28
N ALA A 40 7.14 -2.96 27.42
CA ALA A 40 6.48 -1.73 27.86
C ALA A 40 7.43 -0.56 28.12
N ALA A 41 8.67 -0.83 28.56
CA ALA A 41 9.69 0.19 28.81
C ALA A 41 10.31 0.78 27.53
N ALA A 42 10.05 0.18 26.36
CA ALA A 42 10.61 0.60 25.08
C ALA A 42 9.76 1.66 24.34
N LEU A 43 8.58 2.00 24.86
CA LEU A 43 7.70 3.02 24.27
C LEU A 43 8.27 4.42 24.52
N ARG A 44 8.26 5.24 23.48
CA ARG A 44 8.73 6.64 23.52
C ARG A 44 7.55 7.58 23.80
N PRO A 45 7.80 8.84 24.21
CA PRO A 45 6.72 9.83 24.39
C PRO A 45 5.82 9.99 23.16
N ALA A 46 6.40 10.00 21.94
CA ALA A 46 5.64 10.06 20.70
C ALA A 46 4.73 8.84 20.46
N ASP A 47 5.06 7.68 21.05
CA ASP A 47 4.23 6.48 20.94
C ASP A 47 2.95 6.62 21.81
N GLN A 48 2.94 7.48 22.83
CA GLN A 48 1.72 7.77 23.61
C GLN A 48 0.67 8.52 22.79
N GLU A 49 1.09 9.49 21.98
CA GLU A 49 0.18 10.20 21.06
C GLU A 49 -0.41 9.26 20.00
N ILE A 50 0.43 8.38 19.45
CA ILE A 50 -0.02 7.33 18.52
C ILE A 50 -1.08 6.44 19.18
N LEU A 51 -0.82 5.96 20.39
CA LEU A 51 -1.76 5.09 21.12
C LEU A 51 -3.07 5.80 21.44
N ALA A 52 -3.02 7.08 21.84
CA ALA A 52 -4.23 7.87 22.11
C ALA A 52 -5.12 7.99 20.86
N GLU A 53 -4.53 8.29 19.69
CA GLU A 53 -5.28 8.40 18.45
C GLU A 53 -5.77 7.05 17.91
N VAL A 54 -5.02 5.96 18.13
CA VAL A 54 -5.51 4.60 17.86
C VAL A 54 -6.69 4.26 18.76
N GLU A 55 -6.64 4.61 20.04
CA GLU A 55 -7.72 4.38 20.99
C GLU A 55 -9.01 5.11 20.58
N VAL A 56 -8.89 6.38 20.16
CA VAL A 56 -10.00 7.16 19.58
C VAL A 56 -10.59 6.41 18.38
N ALA A 57 -9.76 5.95 17.45
CA ALA A 57 -10.23 5.23 16.26
C ALA A 57 -10.84 3.84 16.58
N LEU A 58 -10.38 3.15 17.62
CA LEU A 58 -10.97 1.88 18.06
C LEU A 58 -12.34 2.11 18.70
N ARG A 59 -12.49 3.17 19.50
CA ARG A 59 -13.79 3.52 20.12
C ARG A 59 -14.86 3.92 19.12
N THR A 60 -14.50 4.45 17.95
CA THR A 60 -15.49 4.77 16.91
C THR A 60 -16.05 3.53 16.21
N GLN A 61 -15.37 2.39 16.28
CA GLN A 61 -15.80 1.15 15.60
C GLN A 61 -16.17 -0.01 16.55
N MET A 62 -15.83 0.08 17.84
CA MET A 62 -16.09 -0.96 18.83
C MET A 62 -16.85 -0.41 20.04
N GLN A 63 -17.92 -1.09 20.46
CA GLN A 63 -18.73 -0.67 21.62
C GLN A 63 -18.21 -1.21 22.96
N ALA A 64 -17.48 -2.35 22.93
CA ALA A 64 -17.04 -3.01 24.15
C ALA A 64 -15.68 -2.48 24.61
N GLU A 65 -15.66 -1.70 25.69
CA GLU A 65 -14.43 -1.14 26.29
C GLU A 65 -13.36 -2.21 26.60
N ARG A 66 -13.78 -3.43 26.99
CA ARG A 66 -12.84 -4.55 27.20
C ARG A 66 -12.09 -4.92 25.93
N GLN A 67 -12.76 -4.88 24.77
CA GLN A 67 -12.16 -5.21 23.48
C GLN A 67 -11.25 -4.06 23.00
N VAL A 68 -11.67 -2.80 23.19
CA VAL A 68 -10.83 -1.61 22.90
C VAL A 68 -9.51 -1.69 23.67
N LYS A 69 -9.57 -1.93 24.99
CA LYS A 69 -8.37 -2.06 25.83
C LYS A 69 -7.46 -3.21 25.39
N LYS A 70 -8.03 -4.36 25.02
CA LYS A 70 -7.27 -5.51 24.51
C LYS A 70 -6.55 -5.17 23.21
N ALA A 71 -7.25 -4.60 22.24
CA ALA A 71 -6.68 -4.20 20.95
C ALA A 71 -5.60 -3.13 21.14
N LEU A 72 -5.84 -2.13 21.99
CA LEU A 72 -4.86 -1.09 22.29
C LEU A 72 -3.59 -1.66 22.95
N ALA A 73 -3.74 -2.62 23.87
CA ALA A 73 -2.60 -3.30 24.49
C ALA A 73 -1.79 -4.09 23.44
N GLU A 74 -2.44 -4.76 22.50
CA GLU A 74 -1.78 -5.46 21.40
C GLU A 74 -1.01 -4.50 20.49
N VAL A 75 -1.59 -3.33 20.19
CA VAL A 75 -0.92 -2.25 19.44
C VAL A 75 0.30 -1.74 20.21
N ALA A 76 0.16 -1.46 21.51
CA ALA A 76 1.28 -1.04 22.35
C ALA A 76 2.43 -2.07 22.37
N SER A 77 2.09 -3.36 22.51
CA SER A 77 3.04 -4.47 22.38
C SER A 77 3.74 -4.51 21.03
N SER A 78 3.01 -4.26 19.95
CA SER A 78 3.56 -4.24 18.59
C SER A 78 4.52 -3.09 18.37
N LEU A 79 4.15 -1.88 18.83
CA LEU A 79 5.00 -0.70 18.79
C LEU A 79 6.31 -0.96 19.53
N ALA A 80 6.21 -1.46 20.76
CA ALA A 80 7.38 -1.82 21.56
C ALA A 80 8.26 -2.87 20.86
N GLY A 81 7.67 -3.93 20.30
CA GLY A 81 8.39 -4.96 19.54
C GLY A 81 9.18 -4.37 18.37
N VAL A 82 8.59 -3.43 17.64
CA VAL A 82 9.28 -2.70 16.56
C VAL A 82 10.41 -1.82 17.10
N ARG A 83 10.23 -1.16 18.26
CA ARG A 83 11.29 -0.33 18.87
C ARG A 83 12.49 -1.14 19.37
N THR A 84 12.26 -2.36 19.83
CA THR A 84 13.32 -3.26 20.32
C THR A 84 13.94 -4.13 19.24
N CYS A 85 13.38 -4.13 18.03
CA CYS A 85 13.87 -4.96 16.94
C CYS A 85 15.22 -4.41 16.44
N ALA A 86 16.23 -5.27 16.32
CA ALA A 86 17.55 -4.88 15.85
C ALA A 86 17.51 -4.41 14.39
N ASP A 87 16.71 -5.10 13.57
CA ASP A 87 16.49 -4.76 12.16
C ASP A 87 15.11 -4.14 11.98
N VAL A 88 15.08 -2.89 11.52
CA VAL A 88 13.81 -2.19 11.29
C VAL A 88 12.98 -2.96 10.25
N PRO A 89 11.75 -3.39 10.57
CA PRO A 89 10.99 -4.25 9.69
C PRO A 89 10.59 -3.52 8.39
N SER A 90 10.64 -4.26 7.28
CA SER A 90 10.14 -3.80 5.99
C SER A 90 8.66 -4.14 5.82
N LEU A 91 7.89 -3.22 5.24
CA LEU A 91 6.45 -3.41 5.02
C LEU A 91 6.06 -2.97 3.61
N THR A 92 5.67 -3.92 2.76
CA THR A 92 5.09 -3.60 1.45
C THR A 92 3.60 -3.31 1.59
N ALA A 93 3.03 -2.52 0.68
CA ALA A 93 1.58 -2.24 0.68
C ALA A 93 0.73 -3.52 0.60
N ALA A 94 1.20 -4.55 -0.12
CA ALA A 94 0.52 -5.84 -0.19
C ALA A 94 0.57 -6.62 1.13
N LYS A 95 1.72 -6.63 1.82
CA LYS A 95 1.83 -7.22 3.16
C LYS A 95 0.96 -6.48 4.17
N TYR A 96 0.95 -5.15 4.10
CA TYR A 96 0.06 -4.31 4.91
C TYR A 96 -1.40 -4.69 4.72
N GLU A 97 -1.88 -4.79 3.47
CA GLU A 97 -3.29 -5.10 3.21
C GLU A 97 -3.66 -6.50 3.67
N LYS A 98 -2.78 -7.50 3.47
CA LYS A 98 -2.97 -8.85 4.01
C LYS A 98 -3.15 -8.84 5.54
N GLN A 99 -2.26 -8.15 6.25
CA GLN A 99 -2.33 -8.07 7.71
C GLN A 99 -3.54 -7.26 8.18
N ARG A 100 -3.88 -6.17 7.48
CA ARG A 100 -5.08 -5.38 7.75
C ARG A 100 -6.35 -6.24 7.67
N THR A 101 -6.48 -7.08 6.64
CA THR A 101 -7.63 -7.98 6.53
C THR A 101 -7.73 -8.93 7.72
N ALA A 102 -6.60 -9.49 8.19
CA ALA A 102 -6.58 -10.36 9.37
C ALA A 102 -7.02 -9.61 10.64
N VAL A 103 -6.46 -8.42 10.89
CA VAL A 103 -6.82 -7.59 12.05
C VAL A 103 -8.31 -7.22 12.03
N LEU A 104 -8.86 -6.82 10.88
CA LEU A 104 -10.28 -6.46 10.80
C LEU A 104 -11.20 -7.66 11.07
N ALA A 105 -10.81 -8.86 10.62
CA ALA A 105 -11.54 -10.09 10.95
C ALA A 105 -11.51 -10.39 12.45
N GLU A 106 -10.36 -10.22 13.11
CA GLU A 106 -10.21 -10.41 14.57
C GLU A 106 -10.98 -9.39 15.40
N LEU A 107 -11.06 -8.14 14.92
CA LEU A 107 -11.86 -7.09 15.54
C LEU A 107 -13.37 -7.26 15.28
N GLY A 108 -13.77 -8.16 14.37
CA GLY A 108 -15.16 -8.34 13.96
C GLY A 108 -15.73 -7.14 13.19
N VAL A 109 -14.86 -6.33 12.57
CA VAL A 109 -15.24 -5.10 11.88
C VAL A 109 -15.31 -5.34 10.38
N ALA A 110 -16.49 -5.17 9.79
CA ALA A 110 -16.65 -5.23 8.35
C ALA A 110 -16.12 -3.95 7.69
N SER A 111 -15.19 -4.10 6.74
CA SER A 111 -14.70 -2.99 5.92
C SER A 111 -15.65 -2.76 4.74
N THR A 112 -16.70 -1.98 4.94
CA THR A 112 -17.59 -1.55 3.84
C THR A 112 -17.07 -0.29 3.14
N LYS A 113 -17.47 -0.10 1.88
CA LYS A 113 -17.05 1.06 1.08
C LYS A 113 -17.50 2.36 1.77
N GLY A 114 -16.54 3.21 2.14
CA GLY A 114 -16.81 4.50 2.79
C GLY A 114 -16.75 4.46 4.33
N ALA A 115 -16.62 3.28 4.95
CA ALA A 115 -16.41 3.19 6.39
C ALA A 115 -14.99 3.62 6.77
N SER A 116 -14.87 4.53 7.73
CA SER A 116 -13.58 4.91 8.32
C SER A 116 -13.25 3.92 9.43
N VAL A 117 -12.66 2.79 9.05
CA VAL A 117 -12.24 1.72 9.98
C VAL A 117 -10.74 1.75 10.18
N TRP A 118 -10.31 1.51 11.41
CA TRP A 118 -8.94 1.25 11.78
C TRP A 118 -8.69 -0.27 11.83
N PRO A 119 -7.60 -0.79 11.23
CA PRO A 119 -6.61 -0.06 10.44
C PRO A 119 -7.13 0.47 9.09
N PRO A 120 -6.74 1.68 8.66
CA PRO A 120 -7.13 2.26 7.37
C PRO A 120 -6.45 1.53 6.20
N THR A 121 -6.88 1.78 4.95
CA THR A 121 -6.27 1.13 3.78
C THR A 121 -4.87 1.65 3.46
N SER A 122 -4.08 0.87 2.71
CA SER A 122 -2.79 1.35 2.18
C SER A 122 -2.93 2.59 1.28
N GLN A 123 -4.06 2.73 0.57
CA GLN A 123 -4.39 3.91 -0.21
C GLN A 123 -4.54 5.15 0.67
N THR A 124 -5.18 5.02 1.84
CA THR A 124 -5.29 6.11 2.82
C THR A 124 -3.92 6.58 3.30
N ALA A 125 -2.98 5.66 3.50
CA ALA A 125 -1.58 5.98 3.83
C ALA A 125 -0.91 6.81 2.73
N VAL A 126 -1.04 6.38 1.47
CA VAL A 126 -0.49 7.10 0.31
C VAL A 126 -1.12 8.48 0.15
N GLN A 127 -2.43 8.61 0.33
CA GLN A 127 -3.12 9.91 0.25
C GLN A 127 -2.67 10.86 1.36
N ARG A 128 -2.44 10.34 2.57
CA ARG A 128 -2.05 11.15 3.73
C ARG A 128 -0.59 11.62 3.65
N PHE A 129 0.32 10.74 3.26
CA PHE A 129 1.77 10.99 3.30
C PHE A 129 2.38 11.25 1.91
N GLY A 130 1.57 11.23 0.86
CA GLY A 130 1.99 11.48 -0.53
C GLY A 130 2.60 10.27 -1.24
N SER A 131 3.23 9.34 -0.53
CA SER A 131 3.66 8.05 -1.07
C SER A 131 3.78 6.97 0.02
N TRP A 132 3.86 5.71 -0.39
CA TRP A 132 4.08 4.59 0.55
C TRP A 132 5.40 4.72 1.30
N ASN A 133 6.49 5.08 0.60
CA ASN A 133 7.79 5.26 1.25
C ASN A 133 7.78 6.43 2.24
N GLU A 134 7.08 7.53 1.94
CA GLU A 134 6.93 8.63 2.90
C GLU A 134 6.12 8.22 4.13
N ALA A 135 5.09 7.37 3.96
CA ALA A 135 4.35 6.79 5.08
C ALA A 135 5.26 5.90 5.96
N LEU A 136 6.09 5.04 5.35
CA LEU A 136 7.05 4.20 6.07
C LEU A 136 8.10 5.05 6.81
N LYS A 137 8.65 6.09 6.17
CA LYS A 137 9.57 7.04 6.82
C LYS A 137 8.94 7.71 8.03
N ALA A 138 7.70 8.18 7.90
CA ALA A 138 6.96 8.80 9.01
C ALA A 138 6.77 7.83 10.19
N ALA A 139 6.62 6.53 9.91
CA ALA A 139 6.56 5.48 10.94
C ALA A 139 7.94 5.06 11.48
N GLY A 140 9.04 5.49 10.84
CA GLY A 140 10.39 5.00 11.15
C GLY A 140 10.64 3.56 10.73
N LEU A 141 9.95 3.09 9.68
CA LEU A 141 10.10 1.75 9.11
C LEU A 141 11.09 1.74 7.94
N ALA A 142 11.62 0.56 7.62
CA ALA A 142 12.55 0.40 6.51
C ALA A 142 11.83 0.63 5.18
N THR A 143 12.32 1.58 4.38
CA THR A 143 11.86 1.81 3.02
C THR A 143 12.60 0.90 2.05
N SER A 144 11.90 0.32 1.06
CA SER A 144 12.59 -0.30 -0.06
C SER A 144 13.34 0.76 -0.87
N THR A 145 14.64 0.57 -1.10
CA THR A 145 15.39 1.28 -2.15
C THR A 145 14.86 0.92 -3.54
N VAL A 146 14.26 -0.26 -3.68
CA VAL A 146 13.49 -0.72 -4.85
C VAL A 146 12.05 -0.18 -4.84
N GLY A 147 11.88 1.09 -4.47
CA GLY A 147 10.70 1.81 -4.93
C GLY A 147 10.85 2.02 -6.42
N ARG A 148 9.80 1.82 -7.24
CA ARG A 148 9.83 2.32 -8.62
C ARG A 148 10.22 3.80 -8.52
N ALA A 149 11.35 4.19 -9.10
CA ALA A 149 11.69 5.60 -9.19
C ALA A 149 10.47 6.32 -9.77
N LYS A 150 10.07 7.44 -9.16
CA LYS A 150 8.95 8.24 -9.65
C LYS A 150 9.15 8.49 -11.15
N GLY A 151 8.31 7.88 -11.98
CA GLY A 151 8.37 8.04 -13.43
C GLY A 151 9.18 7.01 -14.22
N GLN A 152 9.85 6.04 -13.58
CA GLN A 152 10.54 4.99 -14.33
C GLN A 152 9.51 3.98 -14.85
N LEU A 153 9.22 4.06 -16.14
CA LEU A 153 8.46 3.05 -16.86
C LEU A 153 9.20 1.72 -16.70
N ARG A 154 8.48 0.66 -16.32
CA ARG A 154 9.03 -0.70 -16.19
C ARG A 154 9.68 -1.18 -17.50
N PHE A 155 9.22 -0.64 -18.61
CA PHE A 155 9.65 -0.93 -19.96
C PHE A 155 10.09 0.39 -20.60
N ASP A 156 11.24 0.37 -21.27
CA ASP A 156 11.69 1.49 -22.10
C ASP A 156 11.01 1.44 -23.49
N ALA A 157 11.24 2.46 -24.32
CA ALA A 157 10.65 2.55 -25.65
C ALA A 157 10.96 1.33 -26.53
N ALA A 158 12.19 0.80 -26.43
CA ALA A 158 12.61 -0.37 -27.19
C ALA A 158 11.86 -1.64 -26.78
N ALA A 159 11.57 -1.81 -25.48
CA ALA A 159 10.75 -2.93 -25.00
C ALA A 159 9.29 -2.82 -25.46
N TYR A 160 8.73 -1.61 -25.59
CA TYR A 160 7.41 -1.42 -26.18
C TYR A 160 7.40 -1.80 -27.66
N GLU A 161 8.38 -1.32 -28.43
CA GLU A 161 8.51 -1.59 -29.86
C GLU A 161 8.68 -3.09 -30.13
N LYS A 162 9.62 -3.73 -29.43
CA LYS A 162 9.87 -5.16 -29.52
C LYS A 162 8.62 -6.00 -29.24
N ALA A 163 7.91 -5.69 -28.14
CA ALA A 163 6.75 -6.48 -27.74
C ALA A 163 5.60 -6.38 -28.76
N ILE A 164 5.41 -5.22 -29.41
CA ILE A 164 4.37 -5.06 -30.43
C ILE A 164 4.82 -5.73 -31.74
N ALA A 165 6.09 -5.61 -32.11
CA ALA A 165 6.64 -6.23 -33.32
C ALA A 165 6.57 -7.77 -33.25
N GLU A 166 6.99 -8.38 -32.15
CA GLU A 166 6.91 -9.83 -31.93
C GLU A 166 5.46 -10.32 -31.99
N PHE A 167 4.54 -9.61 -31.34
CA PHE A 167 3.12 -9.95 -31.38
C PHE A 167 2.50 -9.79 -32.78
N ALA A 168 2.85 -8.71 -33.51
CA ALA A 168 2.36 -8.49 -34.86
C ALA A 168 2.85 -9.59 -35.81
N SER A 169 4.11 -10.01 -35.68
CA SER A 169 4.68 -11.12 -36.44
C SER A 169 4.02 -12.46 -36.10
N ASP A 170 3.74 -12.75 -34.83
CA ASP A 170 2.96 -13.94 -34.43
C ASP A 170 1.57 -13.93 -35.08
N CYS A 171 0.87 -12.80 -35.03
CA CYS A 171 -0.44 -12.64 -35.64
C CYS A 171 -0.42 -12.86 -37.15
N GLU A 172 0.55 -12.29 -37.85
CA GLU A 172 0.74 -12.46 -39.28
C GLU A 172 1.03 -13.91 -39.65
N SER A 173 1.91 -14.59 -38.89
CA SER A 173 2.22 -16.01 -39.10
C SER A 173 1.00 -16.93 -38.95
N ARG A 174 0.04 -16.52 -38.12
CA ARG A 174 -1.22 -17.23 -37.85
C ARG A 174 -2.37 -16.76 -38.74
N GLY A 175 -2.16 -15.76 -39.60
CA GLY A 175 -3.20 -15.18 -40.46
C GLY A 175 -4.32 -14.47 -39.70
N VAL A 176 -4.06 -13.98 -38.48
CA VAL A 176 -5.04 -13.28 -37.64
C VAL A 176 -4.68 -11.81 -37.50
N GLY A 177 -5.69 -10.97 -37.23
CA GLY A 177 -5.46 -9.53 -37.05
C GLY A 177 -4.81 -9.20 -35.69
N ALA A 178 -3.77 -8.36 -35.70
CA ALA A 178 -3.12 -7.82 -34.51
C ALA A 178 -4.01 -6.79 -33.78
N THR A 179 -5.06 -7.27 -33.10
CA THR A 179 -6.03 -6.41 -32.40
C THR A 179 -5.61 -6.09 -30.97
N TYR A 180 -6.09 -4.97 -30.43
CA TYR A 180 -5.88 -4.58 -29.03
C TYR A 180 -6.32 -5.67 -28.04
N LYS A 181 -7.44 -6.36 -28.33
CA LYS A 181 -7.94 -7.44 -27.48
C LYS A 181 -6.97 -8.63 -27.47
N ALA A 182 -6.53 -9.07 -28.64
CA ALA A 182 -5.58 -10.16 -28.78
C ALA A 182 -4.22 -9.83 -28.14
N TYR A 183 -3.75 -8.59 -28.23
CA TYR A 183 -2.55 -8.16 -27.49
C TYR A 183 -2.76 -8.18 -25.97
N GLY A 184 -3.97 -7.83 -25.52
CA GLY A 184 -4.34 -7.94 -24.10
C GLY A 184 -4.27 -9.38 -23.57
N GLU A 185 -4.67 -10.35 -24.39
CA GLU A 185 -4.56 -11.79 -24.10
C GLU A 185 -3.09 -12.23 -24.11
N TYR A 186 -2.33 -11.88 -25.16
CA TYR A 186 -0.88 -12.12 -25.26
C TYR A 186 -0.12 -11.58 -24.04
N ALA A 187 -0.38 -10.33 -23.63
CA ALA A 187 0.26 -9.72 -22.46
C ALA A 187 -0.17 -10.36 -21.12
N ALA A 188 -1.33 -11.02 -21.08
CA ALA A 188 -1.79 -11.77 -19.92
C ALA A 188 -1.12 -13.16 -19.82
N GLU A 189 -0.69 -13.72 -20.95
CA GLU A 189 0.12 -14.94 -21.01
C GLU A 189 1.60 -14.63 -20.68
N HIS A 190 2.12 -13.50 -21.17
CA HIS A 190 3.51 -13.05 -20.98
C HIS A 190 3.63 -12.03 -19.84
N LYS A 191 2.97 -12.31 -18.70
CA LYS A 191 2.95 -11.40 -17.55
C LYS A 191 4.37 -11.08 -17.13
N ASN A 192 4.64 -9.78 -16.91
CA ASN A 192 5.92 -9.24 -16.46
C ASN A 192 7.05 -9.18 -17.51
N GLU A 193 6.87 -9.83 -18.66
CA GLU A 193 7.83 -9.86 -19.76
C GLU A 193 7.54 -8.78 -20.81
N VAL A 194 6.26 -8.47 -21.02
CA VAL A 194 5.81 -7.43 -21.96
C VAL A 194 4.95 -6.36 -21.28
N PRO A 195 4.87 -5.13 -21.86
CA PRO A 195 3.94 -4.11 -21.39
C PRO A 195 2.48 -4.56 -21.52
N SER A 196 1.63 -4.10 -20.60
CA SER A 196 0.19 -4.37 -20.73
C SER A 196 -0.40 -3.57 -21.90
N ALA A 197 -1.51 -4.05 -22.48
CA ALA A 197 -2.23 -3.32 -23.54
C ALA A 197 -2.58 -1.88 -23.14
N ALA A 198 -2.95 -1.66 -21.87
CA ALA A 198 -3.21 -0.33 -21.34
C ALA A 198 -1.96 0.55 -21.28
N ALA A 199 -0.80 -0.03 -20.95
CA ALA A 199 0.48 0.67 -20.95
C ALA A 199 0.91 1.06 -22.37
N VAL A 200 0.77 0.13 -23.35
CA VAL A 200 1.01 0.40 -24.78
C VAL A 200 0.17 1.57 -25.27
N ARG A 201 -1.14 1.54 -25.00
CA ARG A 201 -2.05 2.63 -25.41
C ARG A 201 -1.67 3.96 -24.77
N LYS A 202 -1.25 3.96 -23.51
CA LYS A 202 -0.81 5.17 -22.82
C LYS A 202 0.49 5.72 -23.41
N PHE A 203 1.41 4.86 -23.84
CA PHE A 203 2.69 5.24 -24.41
C PHE A 203 2.54 5.82 -25.83
N TYR A 204 1.81 5.16 -26.72
CA TYR A 204 1.61 5.59 -28.12
C TYR A 204 0.37 6.49 -28.34
N GLY A 205 -0.48 6.63 -27.33
CA GLY A 205 -1.76 7.34 -27.39
C GLY A 205 -2.93 6.52 -27.96
N SER A 206 -2.68 5.61 -28.90
CA SER A 206 -3.69 4.66 -29.41
C SER A 206 -3.04 3.36 -29.91
N TRP A 207 -3.84 2.30 -30.04
CA TRP A 207 -3.37 1.02 -30.59
C TRP A 207 -2.92 1.15 -32.05
N ASN A 208 -3.66 1.87 -32.88
CA ASN A 208 -3.28 2.10 -34.27
C ASN A 208 -1.98 2.88 -34.42
N LYS A 209 -1.70 3.83 -33.51
CA LYS A 209 -0.41 4.53 -33.46
C LYS A 209 0.72 3.59 -33.04
N ALA A 210 0.44 2.61 -32.20
CA ALA A 210 1.40 1.61 -31.77
C ALA A 210 1.80 0.68 -32.93
N LEU A 211 0.82 0.21 -33.72
CA LEU A 211 1.08 -0.57 -34.93
C LEU A 211 1.80 0.25 -36.01
N ALA A 212 1.40 1.50 -36.24
CA ALA A 212 2.05 2.38 -37.21
C ALA A 212 3.51 2.72 -36.83
N ALA A 213 3.87 2.62 -35.55
CA ALA A 213 5.23 2.87 -35.08
C ALA A 213 6.21 1.71 -35.34
N ILE A 214 5.69 0.52 -35.65
CA ILE A 214 6.48 -0.67 -36.00
C ILE A 214 6.37 -1.06 -37.48
N SER A 215 5.63 -0.26 -38.27
CA SER A 215 5.41 -0.47 -39.71
C SER A 215 6.52 0.16 -40.54
#